data_AF-A0A956HBB4-F1
#
_entry.id   AF-A0A956HBB4-F1
#
_cell.length_a   1.000
_cell.length_b   1.000
_cell.length_c   1.000
_cell.angle_alpha   90.00
_cell.angle_beta   90.00
_cell.angle_gamma   90.00
#
_symmetry.space_group_name_H-M   'P 1'
#
loop_
_entity.id
_entity.type
_entity.pdbx_description
1 polymer ?
#
loop_
_entity_poly.entity_id
_entity_poly.type
_entity_poly.pdbx_seq_one_letter_code
_entity_poly.pdbx_strand_id
1 'polypeptide(L)'
;MLNTLCMPPSALVPAQVIRDDPSQVSELTAKGNLVAIVTDGTAVLGLGNIGPQAGLPVMEGKAVLFQSLAGVEAFPICVAETDVDEIVNIVEAISPSFGGINLEDISAPRCFEIEA
;
A
#
# COMPACT_ATOMS: atom_id res chain seq x y z
N MET A 1 23.68 13.74 -0.62
CA MET A 1 23.73 13.39 0.81
C MET A 1 22.57 12.48 1.26
N LEU A 2 21.85 11.81 0.33
CA LEU A 2 20.83 10.79 0.65
C LEU A 2 21.30 9.35 0.43
N ASN A 3 22.41 9.13 -0.29
CA ASN A 3 22.84 7.79 -0.73
C ASN A 3 23.56 6.95 0.34
N THR A 4 23.51 7.33 1.63
CA THR A 4 24.27 6.64 2.68
C THR A 4 23.43 6.17 3.88
N LEU A 5 22.10 6.40 3.94
CA LEU A 5 21.39 6.37 5.24
C LEU A 5 20.57 5.12 5.62
N CYS A 6 20.30 4.15 4.74
CA CYS A 6 19.40 3.03 5.08
C CYS A 6 20.05 1.64 5.14
N MET A 7 21.35 1.55 5.42
CA MET A 7 22.00 0.26 5.71
C MET A 7 22.29 0.15 7.22
N PRO A 8 22.32 -1.05 7.82
CA PRO A 8 22.91 -1.20 9.16
C PRO A 8 24.37 -0.74 9.08
N PRO A 9 24.89 0.19 9.89
CA PRO A 9 24.46 0.73 11.20
C PRO A 9 23.73 2.08 11.20
N SER A 10 23.59 2.80 10.07
CA SER A 10 22.98 4.14 10.05
C SER A 10 21.48 4.13 10.34
N ALA A 11 20.79 3.01 10.06
CA ALA A 11 19.38 2.83 10.38
C ALA A 11 19.08 2.64 11.89
N LEU A 12 20.10 2.46 12.74
CA LEU A 12 19.90 2.25 14.18
C LEU A 12 19.30 3.47 14.87
N VAL A 13 19.77 4.67 14.51
CA VAL A 13 19.30 5.93 15.09
C VAL A 13 17.81 6.17 14.77
N PRO A 14 17.35 6.18 13.50
CA PRO A 14 15.93 6.35 13.22
C PRO A 14 15.07 5.23 13.82
N ALA A 15 15.56 3.99 13.87
CA ALA A 15 14.84 2.89 14.53
C ALA A 15 14.66 3.13 16.04
N GLN A 16 15.68 3.63 16.74
CA GLN A 16 15.59 3.99 18.16
C GLN A 16 14.63 5.17 18.38
N VAL A 17 14.70 6.20 17.53
CA VAL A 17 13.80 7.35 17.61
C VAL A 17 12.34 6.92 17.42
N ILE A 18 12.05 6.09 16.42
CA ILE A 18 10.68 5.57 16.17
C ILE A 18 10.21 4.65 17.30
N ARG A 19 11.12 3.85 17.89
CA ARG A 19 10.78 3.01 19.05
C ARG A 19 10.34 3.85 20.24
N ASP A 20 11.02 4.96 20.49
CA ASP A 20 10.77 5.84 21.64
C ASP A 20 9.62 6.83 21.36
N ASP A 21 9.40 7.21 20.10
CA ASP A 21 8.26 8.00 19.61
C ASP A 21 7.77 7.47 18.24
N PRO A 22 6.74 6.60 18.23
CA PRO A 22 6.20 6.04 16.99
C PRO A 22 5.64 7.07 16.01
N SER A 23 5.31 8.29 16.44
CA SER A 23 4.80 9.33 15.55
C SER A 23 5.83 9.82 14.52
N GLN A 24 7.12 9.62 14.81
CA GLN A 24 8.24 9.99 13.94
C GLN A 24 8.35 9.13 12.68
N VAL A 25 7.62 8.01 12.60
CA VAL A 25 7.73 7.05 11.49
C VAL A 25 7.47 7.69 10.13
N SER A 26 6.53 8.64 10.04
CA SER A 26 6.19 9.30 8.76
C SER A 26 7.27 10.30 8.31
N GLU A 27 7.99 10.91 9.25
CA GLU A 27 9.06 11.87 8.96
C GLU A 27 10.39 11.16 8.66
N LEU A 28 10.66 10.06 9.36
CA LEU A 28 11.94 9.34 9.29
C LEU A 28 11.95 8.19 8.27
N THR A 29 10.83 7.89 7.62
CA THR A 29 10.72 6.81 6.63
C THR A 29 9.91 7.26 5.41
N ALA A 30 9.90 6.42 4.37
CA ALA A 30 9.05 6.65 3.19
C ALA A 30 7.55 6.61 3.49
N LYS A 31 7.12 6.10 4.66
CA LYS A 31 5.71 5.93 5.02
C LYS A 31 4.90 7.21 4.76
N GLY A 32 5.44 8.39 5.09
CA GLY A 32 4.74 9.66 4.93
C GLY A 32 4.29 9.99 3.51
N ASN A 33 4.90 9.40 2.48
CA ASN A 33 4.56 9.60 1.07
C ASN A 33 4.22 8.30 0.32
N LEU A 34 4.14 7.16 1.02
CA LEU A 34 3.97 5.85 0.40
C LEU A 34 2.53 5.33 0.58
N VAL A 35 1.85 5.07 -0.54
CA VAL A 35 0.49 4.54 -0.59
C VAL A 35 0.48 3.08 -1.04
N ALA A 36 -0.27 2.21 -0.37
CA ALA A 36 -0.56 0.88 -0.89
C ALA A 36 -1.78 0.95 -1.83
N ILE A 37 -1.65 0.41 -3.04
CA ILE A 37 -2.79 0.20 -3.95
C ILE A 37 -3.23 -1.25 -3.77
N VAL A 38 -4.30 -1.48 -3.02
CA VAL A 38 -4.74 -2.82 -2.62
C VAL A 38 -5.89 -3.27 -3.53
N THR A 39 -5.75 -4.47 -4.10
CA THR A 39 -6.79 -5.09 -4.93
C THR A 39 -6.81 -6.61 -4.73
N ASP A 40 -7.96 -7.24 -4.91
CA ASP A 40 -8.09 -8.70 -5.09
C ASP A 40 -8.27 -9.10 -6.57
N GLY A 41 -8.33 -8.12 -7.47
CA GLY A 41 -8.49 -8.33 -8.91
C GLY A 41 -9.89 -8.81 -9.32
N THR A 42 -10.91 -8.63 -8.47
CA THR A 42 -12.26 -9.13 -8.74
C THR A 42 -13.13 -8.21 -9.60
N ALA A 43 -12.72 -6.96 -9.82
CA ALA A 43 -13.44 -5.99 -10.66
C ALA A 43 -12.49 -5.12 -11.51
N VAL A 44 -11.51 -5.74 -12.17
CA VAL A 44 -10.49 -5.00 -12.92
C VAL A 44 -11.07 -4.43 -14.20
N LEU A 45 -11.16 -3.09 -14.27
CA LEU A 45 -11.65 -2.34 -15.43
C LEU A 45 -12.99 -2.92 -15.95
N GLY A 46 -13.09 -3.18 -17.26
CA GLY A 46 -14.22 -3.88 -17.88
C GLY A 46 -14.02 -5.40 -18.01
N LEU A 47 -12.96 -5.95 -17.42
CA LEU A 47 -12.59 -7.37 -17.55
C LEU A 47 -13.25 -8.24 -16.47
N GLY A 48 -13.73 -7.62 -15.39
CA GLY A 48 -14.36 -8.30 -14.27
C GLY A 48 -13.34 -9.03 -13.40
N ASN A 49 -13.71 -10.21 -12.90
CA ASN A 49 -12.84 -10.99 -12.03
C ASN A 49 -11.80 -11.76 -12.86
N ILE A 50 -10.59 -11.23 -12.90
CA ILE A 50 -9.43 -11.83 -13.57
C ILE A 50 -8.36 -12.31 -12.58
N GLY A 51 -8.61 -12.10 -11.28
CA GLY A 51 -7.70 -12.44 -10.20
C GLY A 51 -6.55 -11.45 -10.01
N PRO A 52 -5.84 -11.56 -8.88
CA PRO A 52 -4.90 -10.54 -8.42
C PRO A 52 -3.66 -10.41 -9.30
N GLN A 53 -3.10 -11.51 -9.81
CA GLN A 53 -1.91 -11.46 -10.66
C GLN A 53 -2.19 -10.78 -12.01
N ALA A 54 -3.39 -10.97 -12.58
CA ALA A 54 -3.77 -10.34 -13.83
C ALA A 54 -4.15 -8.85 -13.65
N GLY A 55 -4.55 -8.45 -12.43
CA GLY A 55 -4.76 -7.05 -12.07
C GLY A 55 -3.47 -6.25 -11.86
N LEU A 56 -2.34 -6.91 -11.56
CA LEU A 56 -1.07 -6.26 -11.24
C LEU A 56 -0.63 -5.18 -12.26
N PRO A 57 -0.68 -5.40 -13.59
CA PRO A 57 -0.29 -4.35 -14.55
C PRO A 57 -1.17 -3.09 -14.48
N VAL A 58 -2.44 -3.22 -14.10
CA VAL A 58 -3.35 -2.07 -13.90
C VAL A 58 -2.95 -1.29 -12.65
N MET A 59 -2.61 -2.01 -11.57
CA MET A 59 -2.15 -1.40 -10.32
C MET A 59 -0.79 -0.70 -10.48
N GLU A 60 0.14 -1.31 -11.22
CA GLU A 60 1.42 -0.67 -11.59
C GLU A 60 1.19 0.60 -12.41
N GLY A 61 0.26 0.55 -13.37
CA GLY A 61 -0.15 1.74 -14.13
C GLY A 61 -0.67 2.85 -13.22
N LYS A 62 -1.49 2.53 -12.22
CA LYS A 62 -1.97 3.49 -11.22
C LYS A 62 -0.82 4.05 -10.37
N ALA A 63 0.13 3.22 -9.95
CA ALA A 63 1.30 3.69 -9.21
C ALA A 63 2.12 4.73 -9.99
N VAL A 64 2.31 4.49 -11.30
CA VAL A 64 2.95 5.48 -12.19
C VAL A 64 2.15 6.78 -12.27
N LEU A 65 0.81 6.73 -12.25
CA LEU A 65 -0.04 7.92 -12.25
C LEU A 65 0.05 8.69 -10.93
N PHE A 66 0.03 8.01 -9.77
CA PHE A 66 0.24 8.64 -8.46
C PHE A 66 1.54 9.44 -8.43
N GLN A 67 2.63 8.85 -8.92
CA GLN A 67 3.92 9.51 -8.96
C GLN A 67 3.95 10.66 -9.99
N SER A 68 3.49 10.42 -11.21
CA SER A 68 3.62 11.40 -12.31
C SER A 68 2.71 12.61 -12.14
N LEU A 69 1.56 12.46 -11.47
CA LEU A 69 0.55 13.52 -11.34
C LEU A 69 0.59 14.21 -9.97
N ALA A 70 0.94 13.49 -8.90
CA ALA A 70 0.88 14.01 -7.53
C ALA A 70 2.21 13.92 -6.77
N GLY A 71 3.24 13.28 -7.32
CA GLY A 71 4.51 13.04 -6.61
C GLY A 71 4.35 12.09 -5.41
N VAL A 72 3.31 11.27 -5.42
CA VAL A 72 3.01 10.28 -4.38
C VAL A 72 3.62 8.95 -4.80
N GLU A 73 4.46 8.37 -3.94
CA GLU A 73 4.97 7.02 -4.15
C GLU A 73 3.85 6.03 -3.86
N ALA A 74 3.61 5.09 -4.76
CA ALA A 74 2.58 4.08 -4.58
C ALA A 74 3.09 2.69 -4.96
N PHE A 75 2.64 1.67 -4.23
CA PHE A 75 3.07 0.29 -4.44
C PHE A 75 1.87 -0.64 -4.56
N PRO A 76 1.79 -1.46 -5.63
CA PRO A 76 0.73 -2.46 -5.79
C PRO A 76 0.79 -3.57 -4.73
N ILE A 77 -0.35 -3.86 -4.10
CA ILE A 77 -0.57 -5.00 -3.21
C ILE A 77 -1.76 -5.80 -3.75
N CYS A 78 -1.47 -6.76 -4.62
CA CYS A 78 -2.48 -7.67 -5.19
C CYS A 78 -2.65 -8.87 -4.27
N VAL A 79 -3.77 -8.95 -3.55
CA VAL A 79 -4.04 -9.94 -2.52
C VAL A 79 -4.74 -11.16 -3.11
N ALA A 80 -4.24 -12.35 -2.83
CA ALA A 80 -4.87 -13.62 -3.23
C ALA A 80 -5.90 -14.09 -2.19
N GLU A 81 -6.83 -13.21 -1.84
CA GLU A 81 -7.92 -13.44 -0.90
C GLU A 81 -9.16 -12.64 -1.34
N THR A 82 -10.34 -13.16 -1.04
CA THR A 82 -11.64 -12.53 -1.37
C THR A 82 -12.61 -12.48 -0.18
N ASP A 83 -12.28 -13.11 0.95
CA ASP A 83 -13.02 -12.92 2.18
C ASP A 83 -12.85 -11.47 2.68
N VAL A 84 -13.96 -10.87 3.14
CA VAL A 84 -13.99 -9.46 3.56
C VAL A 84 -13.12 -9.25 4.79
N ASP A 85 -13.30 -10.08 5.81
CA ASP A 85 -12.60 -9.96 7.09
C ASP A 85 -11.10 -10.20 6.90
N GLU A 86 -10.74 -11.19 6.07
CA GLU A 86 -9.34 -11.46 5.77
C GLU A 86 -8.67 -10.34 4.97
N ILE A 87 -9.35 -9.71 4.01
CA ILE A 87 -8.79 -8.53 3.31
C ILE A 87 -8.58 -7.38 4.30
N VAL A 88 -9.54 -7.12 5.19
CA VAL A 88 -9.41 -6.08 6.23
C VAL A 88 -8.22 -6.40 7.13
N ASN A 89 -8.11 -7.62 7.65
CA ASN A 89 -6.99 -8.06 8.48
C ASN A 89 -5.64 -7.89 7.78
N ILE A 90 -5.55 -8.22 6.49
CA ILE A 90 -4.33 -8.04 5.68
C ILE A 90 -3.99 -6.56 5.55
N VAL A 91 -4.96 -5.71 5.22
CA VAL A 91 -4.78 -4.26 5.09
C VAL A 91 -4.32 -3.64 6.42
N GLU A 92 -4.97 -4.01 7.53
CA GLU A 92 -4.58 -3.58 8.87
C GLU A 92 -3.15 -4.00 9.21
N ALA A 93 -2.78 -5.25 8.93
CA ALA A 93 -1.46 -5.80 9.22
C ALA A 93 -0.33 -5.11 8.43
N ILE A 94 -0.59 -4.69 7.18
CA ILE A 94 0.41 -3.97 6.37
C ILE A 94 0.39 -2.45 6.59
N SER A 95 -0.66 -1.91 7.21
CA SER A 95 -0.83 -0.46 7.42
C SER A 95 0.36 0.24 8.10
N PRO A 96 1.19 -0.38 8.98
CA PRO A 96 2.37 0.27 9.53
C PRO A 96 3.37 0.74 8.46
N SER A 97 3.42 0.09 7.29
CA SER A 97 4.34 0.43 6.20
C SER A 97 3.89 1.59 5.31
N PHE A 98 2.59 1.94 5.32
CA PHE A 98 2.01 2.87 4.35
C PHE A 98 1.37 4.09 5.03
N GLY A 99 1.53 5.27 4.43
CA GLY A 99 0.87 6.51 4.87
C GLY A 99 -0.58 6.61 4.40
N GLY A 100 -0.97 5.81 3.41
CA GLY A 100 -2.33 5.70 2.93
C GLY A 100 -2.61 4.35 2.26
N ILE A 101 -3.89 3.99 2.20
CA ILE A 101 -4.40 2.80 1.52
C ILE A 101 -5.38 3.28 0.45
N ASN A 102 -5.19 2.81 -0.78
CA ASN A 102 -6.09 3.01 -1.91
C ASN A 102 -6.67 1.65 -2.31
N LEU A 103 -7.88 1.35 -1.85
CA LEU A 103 -8.63 0.16 -2.27
C LEU A 103 -9.04 0.33 -3.74
N GLU A 104 -8.82 -0.69 -4.57
CA GLU A 104 -8.99 -0.57 -6.01
C GLU A 104 -9.49 -1.86 -6.64
N ASP A 105 -10.40 -1.75 -7.62
CA ASP A 105 -10.86 -2.87 -8.46
C ASP A 105 -11.33 -4.11 -7.65
N ILE A 106 -11.96 -3.88 -6.50
CA ILE A 106 -12.63 -4.89 -5.67
C ILE A 106 -14.14 -4.85 -5.96
N SER A 107 -14.71 -6.01 -6.22
CA SER A 107 -16.12 -6.15 -6.61
C SER A 107 -17.11 -5.78 -5.50
N ALA A 108 -18.19 -5.10 -5.90
CA ALA A 108 -19.36 -4.91 -5.05
C ALA A 108 -20.10 -6.25 -4.82
N PRO A 109 -20.79 -6.42 -3.68
CA PRO A 109 -20.97 -5.43 -2.61
C PRO A 109 -19.81 -5.38 -1.59
N ARG A 110 -18.85 -6.31 -1.66
CA ARG A 110 -17.78 -6.46 -0.65
C ARG A 110 -16.94 -5.20 -0.47
N CYS A 111 -16.67 -4.46 -1.54
CA CYS A 111 -15.90 -3.21 -1.45
C CYS A 111 -16.49 -2.20 -0.47
N PHE A 112 -17.80 -2.17 -0.26
CA PHE A 112 -18.44 -1.27 0.71
C PHE A 112 -18.17 -1.66 2.15
N GLU A 113 -18.09 -2.97 2.42
CA GLU A 113 -17.82 -3.49 3.76
C GLU A 113 -16.33 -3.41 4.09
N ILE A 114 -15.46 -3.61 3.10
CA ILE A 114 -14.00 -3.45 3.25
C ILE A 114 -13.60 -1.99 3.51
N GLU A 115 -14.35 -1.01 2.97
CA GLU A 115 -14.06 0.43 3.13
C GLU A 115 -14.58 1.04 4.45
N ALA A 116 -15.60 0.43 5.06
CA ALA A 116 -16.35 1.00 6.19
C ALA A 116 -15.56 1.05 7.51
#